data_AF-A0AAD7NNJ7-F1
#
_entry.id   AF-A0AAD7NNJ7-F1
#
_cell.length_a   1.000
_cell.length_b   1.000
_cell.length_c   1.000
_cell.angle_alpha   90.00
_cell.angle_beta   90.00
_cell.angle_gamma   90.00
#
_symmetry.space_group_name_H-M   'P 1'
#
loop_
_entity.id
_entity.type
_entity.pdbx_description
1 polymer ?
#
loop_
_entity_poly.entity_id
_entity_poly.type
_entity_poly.pdbx_seq_one_letter_code
_entity_poly.pdbx_strand_id
1 'polypeptide(L)'
;MDSLFASKLGTNYCAGDEESIQIETFLIGPSLRLKRLNDEIAEMQKALDKLTEKRDTLRGFVQAHVALVSSVRCVPLDILKAIFMACLPTHHNCLMSAREPPVLLGRILTVCSSWRIITLSTPGLWASLHVAVPMNRSKGGLKECEQRLEVPRTWLQRSGQHLLSISLQSPRNIPTDTPFSTPAFLRTVLSFASRWQHIRLVIPGQLSETLEQLTAGDVHMLRSLTV
;
A
#
# COMPACT_ATOMS: atom_id res chain seq x y z
N MET A 1 -41.12 -23.93 -30.26
CA MET A 1 -41.15 -24.32 -31.68
C MET A 1 -41.65 -25.74 -31.70
N ASP A 2 -42.78 -26.00 -32.33
CA ASP A 2 -43.32 -27.35 -32.42
C ASP A 2 -42.46 -28.15 -33.38
N SER A 3 -41.81 -29.20 -32.87
CA SER A 3 -40.95 -30.09 -33.62
C SER A 3 -41.47 -31.51 -33.47
N LEU A 4 -41.59 -32.22 -34.59
CA LEU A 4 -41.94 -33.66 -34.62
C LEU A 4 -40.91 -34.52 -33.88
N PHE A 5 -39.72 -33.97 -33.62
CA PHE A 5 -38.63 -34.63 -32.90
C PHE A 5 -38.56 -34.26 -31.41
N ALA A 6 -39.48 -33.44 -30.90
CA ALA A 6 -39.41 -32.89 -29.53
C ALA A 6 -39.31 -33.96 -28.43
N SER A 7 -39.99 -35.10 -28.60
CA SER A 7 -39.94 -36.23 -27.65
C SER A 7 -38.60 -36.98 -27.65
N LYS A 8 -37.79 -36.81 -28.70
CA LYS A 8 -36.49 -37.47 -28.88
C LYS A 8 -35.31 -36.58 -28.43
N LEU A 9 -35.52 -35.28 -28.24
CA LEU A 9 -34.48 -34.33 -27.82
C LEU A 9 -34.00 -34.63 -26.39
N GLY A 10 -32.69 -34.53 -26.13
CA GLY A 10 -32.10 -34.77 -24.81
C GLY A 10 -31.94 -36.25 -24.42
N THR A 11 -32.16 -37.18 -25.37
CA THR A 11 -31.96 -38.62 -25.20
C THR A 11 -30.71 -39.10 -25.96
N ASN A 12 -30.27 -40.35 -25.73
CA ASN A 12 -29.19 -40.98 -26.51
C ASN A 12 -29.67 -41.55 -27.86
N TYR A 13 -30.85 -41.13 -28.34
CA TYR A 13 -31.42 -41.61 -29.60
C TYR A 13 -30.64 -41.09 -30.81
N CYS A 14 -30.34 -41.98 -31.76
CA CYS A 14 -29.71 -41.63 -33.03
C CYS A 14 -30.75 -41.68 -34.16
N ALA A 15 -30.86 -40.60 -34.93
CA ALA A 15 -31.75 -40.53 -36.08
C ALA A 15 -31.24 -41.42 -37.22
N GLY A 16 -32.15 -42.11 -37.92
CA GLY A 16 -31.81 -42.80 -39.16
C GLY A 16 -31.55 -41.83 -40.31
N ASP A 17 -31.10 -42.32 -41.47
CA ASP A 17 -30.72 -41.47 -42.61
C ASP A 17 -31.86 -40.56 -43.10
N GLU A 18 -33.08 -41.07 -43.19
CA GLU A 18 -34.27 -40.30 -43.63
C GLU A 18 -34.70 -39.26 -42.59
N GLU A 19 -34.67 -39.62 -41.30
CA GLU A 19 -34.95 -38.68 -40.21
C GLU A 19 -33.87 -37.58 -40.13
N SER A 20 -32.62 -37.91 -40.45
CA SER A 20 -31.51 -36.94 -40.47
C SER A 20 -31.74 -35.87 -41.54
N ILE A 21 -32.16 -36.26 -42.75
CA ILE A 21 -32.50 -35.31 -43.83
C ILE A 21 -33.67 -34.39 -43.43
N GLN A 22 -34.69 -34.94 -42.75
CA GLN A 22 -35.83 -34.16 -42.26
C GLN A 22 -35.42 -33.18 -41.17
N ILE A 23 -34.53 -33.59 -40.25
CA ILE A 23 -33.97 -32.72 -39.20
C ILE A 23 -33.14 -31.60 -39.83
N GLU A 24 -32.24 -31.92 -40.76
CA GLU A 24 -31.41 -30.92 -41.45
C GLU A 24 -32.28 -29.88 -42.16
N THR A 25 -33.32 -30.33 -42.87
CA THR A 25 -34.26 -29.44 -43.56
C THR A 25 -35.02 -28.55 -42.57
N PHE A 26 -35.53 -29.13 -41.48
CA PHE A 26 -36.22 -28.39 -40.42
C PHE A 26 -35.32 -27.33 -39.77
N LEU A 27 -34.02 -27.63 -39.60
CA LEU A 27 -33.06 -26.74 -38.95
C LEU A 27 -32.67 -25.52 -39.80
N ILE A 28 -32.91 -25.50 -41.10
CA ILE A 28 -32.55 -24.36 -41.97
C ILE A 28 -33.17 -23.04 -41.45
N GLY A 29 -34.48 -23.03 -41.20
CA GLY A 29 -35.21 -21.85 -40.73
C GLY A 29 -34.74 -21.34 -39.36
N PRO A 30 -34.75 -22.19 -38.31
CA PRO A 30 -34.23 -21.85 -36.99
C PRO A 30 -32.76 -21.41 -37.01
N SER A 31 -31.91 -22.05 -37.81
CA SER A 31 -30.48 -21.69 -37.94
C SER A 31 -30.30 -20.31 -38.56
N LEU A 32 -31.08 -19.96 -39.59
CA LEU A 32 -31.07 -18.61 -40.17
C LEU A 32 -31.54 -17.56 -39.17
N ARG A 33 -32.59 -17.85 -38.40
CA ARG A 33 -33.10 -16.93 -37.37
C ARG A 33 -32.10 -16.74 -36.23
N LEU A 34 -31.44 -17.82 -35.80
CA LEU A 34 -30.37 -17.78 -34.81
C LEU A 34 -29.19 -16.95 -35.30
N LYS A 35 -28.78 -17.13 -36.56
CA LYS A 35 -27.73 -16.31 -37.19
C LYS A 35 -28.08 -14.82 -37.16
N ARG A 36 -29.30 -14.45 -37.58
CA ARG A 36 -29.76 -13.05 -37.55
C ARG A 36 -29.71 -12.46 -36.14
N LEU A 37 -30.18 -13.19 -35.13
CA LEU A 37 -30.14 -12.72 -33.75
C LEU A 37 -28.69 -12.54 -33.26
N ASN A 38 -27.79 -13.45 -33.61
CA ASN A 38 -26.37 -13.31 -33.28
C ASN A 38 -25.74 -12.07 -33.95
N ASP A 39 -26.09 -11.79 -35.20
CA ASP A 39 -25.63 -10.60 -35.92
C ASP A 39 -26.17 -9.31 -35.27
N GLU A 40 -27.45 -9.28 -34.88
CA GLU A 40 -28.05 -8.15 -34.14
C GLU A 40 -27.40 -7.95 -32.77
N ILE A 41 -27.13 -9.04 -32.03
CA ILE A 41 -26.41 -8.99 -30.75
C ILE A 41 -25.00 -8.42 -30.95
N ALA A 42 -24.29 -8.86 -31.99
CA ALA A 42 -22.94 -8.39 -32.28
C ALA A 42 -22.91 -6.89 -32.59
N GLU A 43 -23.86 -6.38 -33.38
CA GLU A 43 -23.98 -4.95 -33.67
C GLU A 43 -24.35 -4.12 -32.45
N MET A 44 -25.28 -4.60 -31.60
CA MET A 44 -25.62 -3.91 -30.35
C MET A 44 -24.43 -3.88 -29.38
N GLN A 45 -23.68 -4.98 -29.28
CA GLN A 45 -22.48 -5.03 -28.43
C GLN A 45 -21.44 -4.02 -28.89
N LYS A 46 -21.21 -3.92 -30.21
CA LYS A 46 -20.30 -2.93 -30.80
C LYS A 46 -20.74 -1.48 -30.52
N ALA A 47 -22.04 -1.22 -30.60
CA ALA A 47 -22.60 0.09 -30.25
C ALA A 47 -22.41 0.42 -28.77
N LEU A 48 -22.62 -0.58 -27.89
CA LEU A 48 -22.42 -0.45 -26.45
C LEU A 48 -20.96 -0.17 -26.10
N ASP A 49 -20.01 -0.88 -26.72
CA ASP A 49 -18.57 -0.69 -26.50
C ASP A 49 -18.16 0.74 -26.87
N LYS A 50 -18.62 1.24 -28.02
CA LYS A 50 -18.35 2.61 -28.48
C LYS A 50 -18.93 3.68 -27.53
N LEU A 51 -20.14 3.46 -27.00
CA LEU A 51 -20.73 4.37 -26.02
C LEU A 51 -20.02 4.31 -24.67
N THR A 52 -19.56 3.13 -24.27
CA THR A 52 -18.80 2.90 -23.04
C THR A 52 -17.46 3.63 -23.09
N GLU A 53 -16.75 3.56 -24.22
CA GLU A 53 -15.51 4.29 -24.46
C GLU A 53 -15.74 5.81 -24.34
N LYS A 54 -16.74 6.35 -25.05
CA LYS A 54 -17.10 7.78 -24.97
C LYS A 54 -17.46 8.22 -23.55
N ARG A 55 -18.25 7.41 -22.83
CA ARG A 55 -18.61 7.66 -21.45
C ARG A 55 -17.38 7.71 -20.56
N ASP A 56 -16.46 6.77 -20.72
CA ASP A 56 -15.27 6.68 -19.87
C ASP A 56 -14.30 7.83 -20.12
N THR A 57 -14.13 8.26 -21.38
CA THR A 57 -13.40 9.49 -21.73
C THR A 57 -14.02 10.71 -21.06
N LEU A 58 -15.33 10.91 -21.21
CA LEU A 58 -16.02 12.08 -20.66
C LEU A 58 -16.02 12.07 -19.12
N ARG A 59 -16.21 10.89 -18.51
CA ARG A 59 -16.10 10.71 -17.06
C ARG A 59 -14.73 11.10 -16.55
N GLY A 60 -13.66 10.69 -17.24
CA GLY A 60 -12.29 11.11 -16.91
C GLY A 60 -12.11 12.62 -16.98
N PHE A 61 -12.63 13.27 -18.03
CA PHE A 61 -12.60 14.73 -18.19
C PHE A 61 -13.33 15.45 -17.05
N VAL A 62 -14.56 15.03 -16.72
CA VAL A 62 -15.35 15.60 -15.62
C VAL A 62 -14.64 15.40 -14.28
N GLN A 63 -14.17 14.19 -13.99
CA GLN A 63 -13.46 13.90 -12.75
C GLN A 63 -12.20 14.74 -12.58
N ALA A 64 -11.43 14.97 -13.66
CA ALA A 64 -10.26 15.84 -13.62
C ALA A 64 -10.62 17.27 -13.22
N HIS A 65 -11.69 17.83 -13.78
CA HIS A 65 -12.13 19.20 -13.48
C HIS A 65 -12.77 19.32 -12.09
N VAL A 66 -13.59 18.35 -11.67
CA VAL A 66 -14.11 18.26 -10.29
C VAL A 66 -12.95 18.21 -9.30
N ALA A 67 -11.88 17.46 -9.62
CA ALA A 67 -10.70 17.40 -8.76
C ALA A 67 -9.97 18.75 -8.68
N LEU A 68 -9.99 19.59 -9.72
CA LEU A 68 -9.40 20.94 -9.67
C LEU A 68 -10.13 21.88 -8.70
N VAL A 69 -11.45 21.76 -8.62
CA VAL A 69 -12.28 22.59 -7.71
C VAL A 69 -12.50 21.95 -6.34
N SER A 70 -11.94 20.76 -6.10
CA SER A 70 -12.05 20.07 -4.83
C SER A 70 -11.39 20.90 -3.73
N SER A 71 -12.15 21.18 -2.67
CA SER A 71 -11.71 21.94 -1.50
C SER A 71 -10.40 21.42 -0.89
N VAL A 72 -10.17 20.11 -1.00
CA VAL A 72 -8.96 19.40 -0.57
C VAL A 72 -7.70 19.91 -1.28
N ARG A 73 -7.77 20.31 -2.56
CA ARG A 73 -6.64 20.91 -3.28
C ARG A 73 -6.45 22.40 -2.98
N CYS A 74 -7.49 23.05 -2.47
CA CYS A 74 -7.48 24.48 -2.15
C CYS A 74 -7.12 24.79 -0.70
N VAL A 75 -6.87 23.77 0.13
CA VAL A 75 -6.44 23.99 1.53
C VAL A 75 -5.02 24.59 1.52
N PRO A 76 -4.79 25.73 2.21
CA PRO A 76 -3.46 26.30 2.34
C PRO A 76 -2.46 25.31 2.95
N LEU A 77 -1.21 25.37 2.50
CA LEU A 77 -0.16 24.44 2.90
C LEU A 77 0.03 24.37 4.43
N ASP A 78 -0.09 25.50 5.11
CA ASP A 78 0.14 25.56 6.56
C ASP A 78 -1.00 24.93 7.35
N ILE A 79 -2.23 25.02 6.85
CA ILE A 79 -3.38 24.31 7.43
C ILE A 79 -3.21 22.80 7.23
N LEU A 80 -2.74 22.35 6.06
CA LEU A 80 -2.45 20.94 5.82
C LEU A 80 -1.34 20.42 6.74
N LYS A 81 -0.26 21.19 6.92
CA LYS A 81 0.79 20.85 7.89
C LYS A 81 0.22 20.72 9.30
N ALA A 82 -0.60 21.69 9.73
CA ALA A 82 -1.21 21.67 11.05
C ALA A 82 -2.12 20.45 11.25
N ILE A 83 -2.94 20.10 10.26
CA ILE A 83 -3.76 18.89 10.27
C ILE A 83 -2.88 17.64 10.37
N PHE A 84 -1.84 17.53 9.54
CA PHE A 84 -0.95 16.36 9.55
C PHE A 84 -0.20 16.21 10.88
N MET A 85 0.25 17.31 11.47
CA MET A 85 0.88 17.32 12.79
C MET A 85 -0.12 16.90 13.88
N ALA A 86 -1.38 17.36 13.79
CA ALA A 86 -2.44 16.98 14.73
C ALA A 86 -2.88 15.51 14.60
N CYS A 87 -2.63 14.87 13.45
CA CYS A 87 -2.89 13.45 13.26
C CYS A 87 -1.79 12.54 13.83
N LEU A 88 -0.66 13.09 14.29
CA LEU A 88 0.40 12.26 14.88
C LEU A 88 -0.08 11.66 16.22
N PRO A 89 0.35 10.43 16.56
CA PRO A 89 0.03 9.85 17.85
C PRO A 89 0.58 10.70 19.00
N THR A 90 -0.25 10.95 20.01
CA THR A 90 0.12 11.73 21.21
C THR A 90 0.66 10.85 22.34
N HIS A 91 0.29 9.58 22.38
CA HIS A 91 0.58 8.66 23.49
C HIS A 91 1.73 7.68 23.21
N HIS A 92 2.18 7.57 21.96
CA HIS A 92 3.28 6.70 21.56
C HIS A 92 4.04 7.29 20.37
N ASN A 93 5.21 6.72 20.08
CA ASN A 93 5.95 7.10 18.88
C ASN A 93 5.30 6.53 17.61
N CYS A 94 5.51 7.21 16.47
CA CYS A 94 4.92 6.80 15.20
C CYS A 94 5.41 5.41 14.76
N LEU A 95 4.48 4.50 14.50
CA LEU A 95 4.81 3.18 13.96
C LEU A 95 5.17 3.28 12.47
N MET A 96 6.14 2.47 12.03
CA MET A 96 6.42 2.25 10.60
C MET A 96 5.36 1.33 9.97
N SER A 97 4.08 1.67 10.13
CA SER A 97 2.94 0.89 9.66
C SER A 97 2.19 1.65 8.58
N ALA A 98 1.81 0.97 7.51
CA ALA A 98 0.99 1.55 6.45
C ALA A 98 -0.43 1.94 6.89
N ARG A 99 -0.79 1.70 8.16
CA ARG A 99 -2.06 2.05 8.81
C ARG A 99 -1.93 3.20 9.80
N GLU A 100 -0.73 3.76 9.99
CA GLU A 100 -0.48 4.81 10.98
C GLU A 100 0.26 6.02 10.39
N PRO A 101 -0.03 7.26 10.83
CA PRO A 101 0.74 8.44 10.46
C PRO A 101 2.21 8.35 10.89
N PRO A 102 3.13 9.01 10.16
CA PRO A 102 2.95 9.71 8.89
C PRO A 102 2.87 8.80 7.64
N VAL A 103 3.04 7.48 7.73
CA VAL A 103 3.02 6.58 6.54
C VAL A 103 1.63 6.46 5.92
N LEU A 104 0.59 6.38 6.76
CA LEU A 104 -0.80 6.40 6.32
C LEU A 104 -1.12 7.71 5.59
N LEU A 105 -0.63 8.84 6.12
CA LEU A 105 -0.71 10.11 5.41
C LEU A 105 -0.05 9.91 4.04
N GLY A 106 1.22 9.50 3.97
CA GLY A 106 1.92 9.02 2.76
C GLY A 106 1.06 8.33 1.69
N ARG A 107 0.20 7.38 2.09
CA ARG A 107 -0.70 6.62 1.21
C ARG A 107 -1.98 7.36 0.83
N ILE A 108 -2.58 8.14 1.74
CA ILE A 108 -3.72 9.01 1.40
C ILE A 108 -3.25 10.13 0.46
N LEU A 109 -1.99 10.57 0.55
CA LEU A 109 -1.40 11.60 -0.32
C LEU A 109 -1.13 11.11 -1.75
N THR A 110 -1.44 9.86 -2.12
CA THR A 110 -1.47 9.46 -3.55
C THR A 110 -2.63 10.12 -4.32
N VAL A 111 -3.56 10.76 -3.60
CA VAL A 111 -4.67 11.54 -4.18
C VAL A 111 -4.18 12.84 -4.85
N CYS A 112 -3.05 13.43 -4.42
CA CYS A 112 -2.46 14.64 -5.03
C CYS A 112 -0.95 14.78 -4.76
N SER A 113 -0.16 15.10 -5.78
CA SER A 113 1.30 15.27 -5.68
C SER A 113 1.74 16.35 -4.68
N SER A 114 1.01 17.46 -4.59
CA SER A 114 1.33 18.57 -3.67
C SER A 114 1.32 18.12 -2.21
N TRP A 115 0.33 17.31 -1.85
CA TRP A 115 0.17 16.75 -0.50
C TRP A 115 1.36 15.85 -0.14
N ARG A 116 1.79 15.00 -1.08
CA ARG A 116 2.97 14.15 -0.91
C ARG A 116 4.24 14.97 -0.70
N ILE A 117 4.42 16.04 -1.47
CA ILE A 117 5.57 16.94 -1.33
C ILE A 117 5.60 17.52 0.08
N ILE A 118 4.47 18.05 0.59
CA ILE A 118 4.39 18.67 1.92
C ILE A 118 4.78 17.68 3.02
N THR A 119 4.22 16.47 3.01
CA THR A 119 4.53 15.48 4.06
C THR A 119 5.99 15.07 4.02
N LEU A 120 6.57 14.89 2.82
CA LEU A 120 7.99 14.58 2.68
C LEU A 120 8.90 15.76 3.07
N SER A 121 8.46 16.99 2.84
CA SER A 121 9.23 18.22 3.09
C SER A 121 8.97 18.84 4.47
N THR A 122 8.18 18.21 5.33
CA THR A 122 7.87 18.70 6.69
C THR A 122 8.59 17.82 7.71
N PRO A 123 9.79 18.21 8.18
CA PRO A 123 10.65 17.31 8.94
C PRO A 123 10.06 16.95 10.31
N GLY A 124 9.25 17.83 10.91
CA GLY A 124 8.57 17.58 12.19
C GLY A 124 7.65 16.36 12.18
N LEU A 125 7.09 15.98 11.02
CA LEU A 125 6.26 14.77 10.90
C LEU A 125 7.06 13.47 11.08
N TRP A 126 8.39 13.54 10.88
CA TRP A 126 9.30 12.40 10.94
C TRP A 126 10.15 12.39 12.22
N ALA A 127 9.90 13.33 13.14
CA ALA A 127 10.67 13.48 14.38
C ALA A 127 10.43 12.37 15.41
N SER A 128 9.31 11.65 15.29
CA SER A 128 8.96 10.52 16.14
C SER A 128 9.04 9.20 15.37
N LEU A 129 9.61 8.15 15.99
CA LEU A 129 9.75 6.84 15.37
C LEU A 129 9.72 5.69 16.38
N HIS A 130 8.92 4.68 16.12
CA HIS A 130 8.98 3.38 16.79
C HIS A 130 9.50 2.30 15.84
N VAL A 131 10.57 1.64 16.27
CA VAL A 131 11.22 0.54 15.56
C VAL A 131 11.02 -0.75 16.34
N ALA A 132 10.13 -1.62 15.84
CA ALA A 132 10.03 -2.99 16.30
C ALA A 132 10.96 -3.87 15.45
N VAL A 133 12.01 -4.42 16.06
CA VAL A 133 12.94 -5.32 15.36
C VAL A 133 12.17 -6.61 15.02
N PRO A 134 12.01 -6.95 13.73
CA PRO A 134 11.25 -8.12 13.34
C PRO A 134 11.96 -9.39 13.80
N MET A 135 11.20 -10.34 14.35
CA MET A 135 11.74 -11.66 14.60
C MET A 135 11.96 -12.34 13.26
N ASN A 136 13.22 -12.64 12.93
CA ASN A 136 13.60 -13.18 11.63
C ASN A 136 13.04 -14.61 11.45
N ARG A 137 11.78 -14.71 11.03
CA ARG A 137 11.09 -15.97 10.68
C ARG A 137 11.08 -16.20 9.17
N SER A 138 11.58 -15.26 8.39
CA SER A 138 11.49 -15.23 6.93
C SER A 138 12.78 -15.79 6.32
N LYS A 139 12.67 -16.69 5.35
CA LYS A 139 13.78 -17.13 4.48
C LYS A 139 14.21 -16.05 3.47
N GLY A 140 14.06 -14.76 3.82
CA GLY A 140 14.37 -13.63 2.95
C GLY A 140 15.88 -13.46 2.83
N GLY A 141 16.38 -13.27 1.62
CA GLY A 141 17.81 -13.02 1.37
C GLY A 141 18.25 -11.62 1.84
N LEU A 142 19.58 -11.37 1.82
CA LEU A 142 20.24 -10.11 2.20
C LEU A 142 19.51 -8.84 1.70
N LYS A 143 18.97 -8.87 0.48
CA LYS A 143 18.28 -7.76 -0.19
C LYS A 143 16.98 -7.33 0.50
N GLU A 144 16.19 -8.27 1.02
CA GLU A 144 14.96 -7.92 1.77
C GLU A 144 15.32 -7.28 3.13
N CYS A 145 16.47 -7.66 3.68
CA CYS A 145 16.93 -7.17 4.96
C CYS A 145 17.53 -5.76 4.88
N GLU A 146 18.31 -5.44 3.86
CA GLU A 146 18.78 -4.07 3.60
C GLU A 146 17.60 -3.10 3.42
N GLN A 147 16.57 -3.51 2.69
CA GLN A 147 15.36 -2.72 2.49
C GLN A 147 14.67 -2.37 3.83
N ARG A 148 14.73 -3.26 4.82
CA ARG A 148 14.11 -3.02 6.14
C ARG A 148 14.91 -2.04 7.01
N LEU A 149 16.23 -1.98 6.87
CA LEU A 149 17.08 -1.01 7.56
C LEU A 149 17.02 0.38 6.91
N GLU A 150 16.82 0.44 5.60
CA GLU A 150 16.69 1.70 4.87
C GLU A 150 15.43 2.49 5.25
N VAL A 151 14.37 1.83 5.74
CA VAL A 151 13.15 2.52 6.17
C VAL A 151 13.40 3.42 7.41
N PRO A 152 13.88 2.91 8.56
CA PRO A 152 14.26 3.75 9.70
C PRO A 152 15.27 4.83 9.31
N ARG A 153 16.27 4.49 8.48
CA ARG A 153 17.31 5.43 8.05
C ARG A 153 16.71 6.60 7.27
N THR A 154 15.89 6.31 6.27
CA THR A 154 15.21 7.31 5.45
C THR A 154 14.28 8.17 6.32
N TRP A 155 13.58 7.56 7.28
CA TRP A 155 12.74 8.29 8.22
C TRP A 155 13.52 9.32 9.03
N LEU A 156 14.62 8.89 9.65
CA LEU A 156 15.46 9.76 10.47
C LEU A 156 16.17 10.82 9.63
N GLN A 157 16.54 10.54 8.38
CA GLN A 157 17.05 11.56 7.46
C GLN A 157 15.99 12.64 7.15
N ARG A 158 14.73 12.25 6.93
CA ARG A 158 13.63 13.19 6.65
C ARG A 158 13.30 14.11 7.81
N SER A 159 13.61 13.70 9.04
CA SER A 159 13.42 14.54 10.23
C SER A 159 14.33 15.79 10.27
N GLY A 160 15.32 15.89 9.37
CA GLY A 160 16.10 17.11 9.16
C GLY A 160 16.96 17.49 10.37
N GLN A 161 16.64 18.59 11.04
CA GLN A 161 17.31 19.04 12.28
C GLN A 161 16.40 18.95 13.52
N HIS A 162 15.20 18.38 13.40
CA HIS A 162 14.28 18.30 14.53
C HIS A 162 14.82 17.39 15.63
N LEU A 163 14.46 17.68 16.88
CA LEU A 163 14.73 16.81 18.00
C LEU A 163 13.93 15.51 17.87
N LEU A 164 14.56 14.39 18.24
CA LEU A 164 14.06 13.05 17.94
C LEU A 164 13.45 12.38 19.17
N SER A 165 12.30 11.77 18.97
CA SER A 165 11.67 10.84 19.92
C SER A 165 11.66 9.44 19.32
N ILE A 166 12.56 8.57 19.77
CA ILE A 166 12.74 7.23 19.17
C ILE A 166 12.49 6.15 20.23
N SER A 167 11.78 5.11 19.84
CA SER A 167 11.67 3.88 20.62
C SER A 167 12.11 2.67 19.80
N LEU A 168 13.00 1.85 20.34
CA LEU A 168 13.50 0.63 19.72
C LEU A 168 13.11 -0.55 20.60
N GLN A 169 12.36 -1.51 20.05
CA GLN A 169 11.95 -2.71 20.75
C GLN A 169 12.51 -3.95 20.07
N SER A 170 13.32 -4.70 20.81
CA SER A 170 13.88 -5.99 20.42
C SER A 170 13.08 -7.13 21.04
N PRO A 171 12.72 -8.17 20.26
CA PRO A 171 12.33 -9.46 20.81
C PRO A 171 13.42 -10.03 21.73
N ARG A 172 13.00 -10.73 22.79
CA ARG A 172 13.91 -11.29 23.81
C ARG A 172 14.77 -12.48 23.32
N ASN A 173 14.37 -13.17 22.26
CA ASN A 173 14.97 -14.44 21.81
C ASN A 173 15.50 -14.39 20.36
N ILE A 174 16.22 -13.33 19.97
CA ILE A 174 16.83 -13.28 18.62
C ILE A 174 18.20 -13.99 18.65
N PRO A 175 18.48 -14.94 17.74
CA PRO A 175 19.82 -15.47 17.55
C PRO A 175 20.80 -14.34 17.16
N THR A 176 21.82 -14.11 18.00
CA THR A 176 22.84 -13.06 17.84
C THR A 176 23.69 -13.22 16.56
N ASP A 177 23.76 -14.43 16.00
CA ASP A 177 24.59 -14.76 14.82
C ASP A 177 23.96 -14.43 13.46
N THR A 178 22.82 -13.72 13.44
CA THR A 178 22.27 -13.24 12.16
C THR A 178 22.77 -11.82 11.84
N PRO A 179 23.15 -11.54 10.58
CA PRO A 179 23.61 -10.22 10.15
C PRO A 179 22.56 -9.10 10.28
N PHE A 180 21.32 -9.44 10.67
CA PHE A 180 20.17 -8.53 10.80
C PHE A 180 19.55 -8.61 12.19
N SER A 181 20.41 -8.45 13.18
CA SER A 181 20.08 -8.46 14.59
C SER A 181 19.86 -7.03 15.10
N THR A 182 19.30 -6.92 16.30
CA THR A 182 19.12 -5.68 17.08
C THR A 182 20.31 -4.70 17.02
N PRO A 183 21.60 -5.13 17.00
CA PRO A 183 22.75 -4.25 16.76
C PRO A 183 22.67 -3.36 15.51
N ALA A 184 22.16 -3.86 14.38
CA ALA A 184 22.14 -3.08 13.13
C ALA A 184 21.14 -1.91 13.20
N PHE A 185 19.96 -2.17 13.76
CA PHE A 185 18.96 -1.13 14.04
C PHE A 185 19.48 -0.16 15.11
N LEU A 186 20.12 -0.68 16.16
CA LEU A 186 20.72 0.15 17.21
C LEU A 186 21.77 1.11 16.64
N ARG A 187 22.70 0.63 15.79
CA ARG A 187 23.68 1.50 15.12
C ARG A 187 23.04 2.59 14.27
N THR A 188 21.96 2.27 13.57
CA THR A 188 21.22 3.26 12.76
C THR A 188 20.55 4.32 13.64
N VAL A 189 20.06 3.95 14.82
CA VAL A 189 19.50 4.92 15.78
C VAL A 189 20.62 5.76 16.40
N LEU A 190 21.75 5.13 16.78
CA LEU A 190 22.93 5.77 17.37
C LEU A 190 23.57 6.82 16.47
N SER A 191 23.55 6.64 15.15
CA SER A 191 24.10 7.65 14.22
C SER A 191 23.36 9.01 14.25
N PHE A 192 22.23 9.10 14.97
CA PHE A 192 21.48 10.33 15.18
C PHE A 192 21.42 10.76 16.66
N ALA A 193 22.32 10.21 17.50
CA ALA A 193 22.35 10.45 18.96
C ALA A 193 22.36 11.93 19.35
N SER A 194 23.07 12.77 18.57
CA SER A 194 23.19 14.21 18.82
C SER A 194 21.87 14.97 18.82
N ARG A 195 20.82 14.38 18.23
CA ARG A 195 19.49 14.98 18.11
C ARG A 195 18.45 14.29 18.98
N TRP A 196 18.83 13.31 19.79
CA TRP A 196 17.88 12.62 20.66
C TRP A 196 17.35 13.55 21.74
N GLN A 197 16.04 13.56 21.91
CA GLN A 197 15.36 14.24 23.01
C GLN A 197 14.68 13.23 23.93
N HIS A 198 14.00 12.24 23.36
CA HIS A 198 13.40 11.13 24.09
C HIS A 198 13.82 9.81 23.44
N ILE A 199 14.48 8.95 24.19
CA ILE A 199 14.88 7.63 23.70
C ILE A 199 14.36 6.53 24.65
N ARG A 200 13.70 5.52 24.08
CA ARG A 200 13.29 4.30 24.78
C ARG A 200 13.88 3.09 24.08
N LEU A 201 14.80 2.40 24.72
CA LEU A 201 15.43 1.20 24.22
C LEU A 201 14.91 0.02 25.04
N VAL A 202 14.49 -1.05 24.37
CA VAL A 202 14.18 -2.33 25.01
C VAL A 202 15.01 -3.36 24.25
N ILE A 203 16.25 -3.54 24.68
CA ILE A 203 17.28 -4.33 23.99
C ILE A 203 17.88 -5.39 24.92
N PRO A 204 18.42 -6.50 24.38
CA PRO A 204 19.15 -7.48 25.18
C PRO A 204 20.33 -6.83 25.91
N GLY A 205 20.60 -7.27 27.15
CA GLY A 205 21.63 -6.68 28.02
C GLY A 205 23.03 -6.66 27.40
N GLN A 206 23.37 -7.60 26.53
CA GLN A 206 24.69 -7.62 25.86
C GLN A 206 24.92 -6.38 24.96
N LEU A 207 23.85 -5.69 24.56
CA LEU A 207 23.95 -4.50 23.70
C LEU A 207 24.00 -3.20 24.51
N SER A 208 23.86 -3.25 25.84
CA SER A 208 23.98 -2.05 26.67
C SER A 208 25.40 -1.49 26.66
N GLU A 209 26.42 -2.33 26.51
CA GLU A 209 27.83 -1.92 26.38
C GLU A 209 28.04 -0.96 25.20
N THR A 210 27.22 -1.07 24.14
CA THR A 210 27.31 -0.16 23.00
C THR A 210 26.83 1.26 23.35
N LEU A 211 25.98 1.40 24.38
CA LEU A 211 25.52 2.70 24.88
C LEU A 211 26.56 3.35 25.80
N GLU A 212 27.40 2.56 26.47
CA GLU A 212 28.48 3.08 27.34
C GLU A 212 29.57 3.82 26.55
N GLN A 213 29.64 3.59 25.24
CA GLN A 213 30.54 4.30 24.33
C GLN A 213 30.07 5.72 24.00
N LEU A 214 28.82 6.09 24.34
CA LEU A 214 28.29 7.42 24.11
C LEU A 214 28.83 8.39 25.17
N THR A 215 29.31 9.55 24.71
CA THR A 215 29.71 10.64 25.60
C THR A 215 28.55 11.61 25.83
N ALA A 216 28.64 12.44 26.88
CA ALA A 216 27.64 13.49 27.13
C ALA A 216 27.51 14.49 25.95
N GLY A 217 28.57 14.69 25.16
CA GLY A 217 28.52 15.50 23.95
C GLY A 217 27.68 14.88 22.82
N ASP A 218 27.67 13.55 22.74
CA ASP A 218 26.93 12.80 21.72
C ASP A 218 25.43 12.81 21.96
N VAL A 219 24.97 13.07 23.18
CA VAL A 219 23.56 13.08 23.57
C VAL A 219 23.14 14.41 24.24
N HIS A 220 23.75 15.52 23.84
CA HIS A 220 23.56 16.83 24.48
C HIS A 220 22.12 17.39 24.46
N MET A 221 21.24 16.87 23.59
CA MET A 221 19.82 17.28 23.54
C MET A 221 18.88 16.36 24.33
N LEU A 222 19.42 15.32 24.98
CA LEU A 222 18.65 14.26 25.60
C LEU A 222 17.95 14.75 26.88
N ARG A 223 16.63 14.55 26.93
CA ARG A 223 15.79 14.88 28.09
C ARG A 223 15.31 13.64 28.83
N SER A 224 15.17 12.51 28.14
CA SER A 224 14.67 11.27 28.73
C SER A 224 15.33 10.06 28.07
N LEU A 225 15.86 9.16 28.89
CA LEU A 225 16.40 7.86 28.52
C LEU A 225 15.67 6.78 29.32
N THR A 226 15.18 5.76 28.62
CA THR A 226 14.65 4.54 29.24
C THR A 226 15.29 3.36 28.53
N VAL A 227 15.95 2.47 29.28
CA VAL A 227 16.62 1.25 28.77
C VAL A 227 16.12 0.05 29.53
#